data_AF-U2IWZ9-F1
#
_entry.id   AF-U2IWZ9-F1
#
_cell.length_a   1.000
_cell.length_b   1.000
_cell.length_c   1.000
_cell.angle_alpha   90.00
_cell.angle_beta   90.00
_cell.angle_gamma   90.00
#
_symmetry.space_group_name_H-M   'P 1'
#
loop_
_entity.id
_entity.type
_entity.pdbx_description
1 polymer ?
#
loop_
_entity_poly.entity_id
_entity_poly.type
_entity_poly.pdbx_seq_one_letter_code
_entity_poly.pdbx_strand_id
1 'polypeptide(L)'
;MKRILRPLVALALLLAVPASFTSCQEDSPEVDYNMEVTMTNDFSKVVEAINSGALKDEEAIQELAKAIDKMNTDQATKLRAILEVLGDVNKTLETRLAAIAAAIESQTLVLKSKLVAIAEAINKHMKKQSELVGMIAEAIDKLGGTLSDKLDQITKEIHDPQKALQERIDLLLGAINSKTLTFAQKLDFIESATTSEINKDKPQDQFQILSTSLSELLTASEASGEVAPDVLERLRALVNRAEELRGEIDNSLPPANAVVELLDMLQQLKAQANVPTPPTPPTPTPQPEGEYVDLGLPSGLKWATCDLGATKPEERGDYYAWGETEPNKNEFSWATYKHGKVVNGVIKFTKYCTDPDWGLDGFVDNKKKLDPEDDVAHAKLGAPWRMPTGDEANELAQACTWSKEVINGNVCFRGKSKYNGKSITFKASGKVNSSQLEGDDGSTSIWVSDNLLHTPDQALTLHLFETTAGSDVVIKANTTYQQRYLGISIRPVRP
;
A
#
# COMPACT_ATOMS: atom_id res chain seq x y z
N MET A 1 -61.80 -21.26 18.21
CA MET A 1 -60.88 -22.41 18.03
C MET A 1 -59.50 -21.95 18.42
N LYS A 2 -58.61 -22.63 19.13
CA LYS A 2 -58.50 -23.86 19.95
C LYS A 2 -57.21 -23.56 20.78
N ARG A 3 -57.21 -23.66 22.12
CA ARG A 3 -56.74 -24.84 22.88
C ARG A 3 -55.22 -25.10 22.62
N ILE A 4 -54.31 -25.24 23.60
CA ILE A 4 -54.30 -26.19 24.72
C ILE A 4 -52.99 -26.04 25.55
N LEU A 5 -53.15 -26.12 26.87
CA LEU A 5 -52.33 -26.77 27.92
C LEU A 5 -50.81 -26.50 28.15
N ARG A 6 -50.55 -26.20 29.43
CA ARG A 6 -49.41 -26.65 30.26
C ARG A 6 -49.25 -28.18 30.30
N PRO A 7 -48.10 -28.66 30.83
CA PRO A 7 -48.10 -29.35 32.13
C PRO A 7 -47.12 -28.62 33.08
N LEU A 8 -47.31 -28.33 34.37
CA LEU A 8 -48.05 -28.93 35.49
C LEU A 8 -47.63 -30.38 35.81
N VAL A 9 -47.14 -30.56 37.05
CA VAL A 9 -46.88 -31.81 37.78
C VAL A 9 -45.50 -32.41 37.43
N ALA A 10 -44.53 -32.49 38.33
CA ALA A 10 -44.61 -32.88 39.73
C ALA A 10 -44.32 -31.69 40.70
N LEU A 11 -45.19 -31.26 41.62
CA LEU A 11 -45.87 -32.02 42.69
C LEU A 11 -44.81 -32.80 43.49
N ALA A 12 -44.54 -32.57 44.77
CA ALA A 12 -45.45 -32.11 45.79
C ALA A 12 -44.68 -31.97 47.11
N LEU A 13 -45.17 -31.06 47.95
CA LEU A 13 -45.23 -31.15 49.42
C LEU A 13 -43.87 -31.25 50.15
N LEU A 14 -43.60 -30.40 51.14
CA LEU A 14 -44.35 -30.39 52.39
C LEU A 14 -44.20 -29.04 53.10
N LEU A 15 -45.35 -28.44 53.43
CA LEU A 15 -45.76 -27.86 54.73
C LEU A 15 -44.92 -26.69 55.30
N ALA A 16 -45.44 -25.72 56.04
CA ALA A 16 -46.74 -25.13 56.30
C ALA A 16 -46.37 -23.89 57.15
N VAL A 17 -46.99 -22.73 56.89
CA VAL A 17 -47.03 -21.57 57.81
C VAL A 17 -47.94 -21.97 59.01
N PRO A 18 -47.91 -21.40 60.26
CA PRO A 18 -47.29 -20.15 60.77
C PRO A 18 -46.57 -20.28 62.13
N ALA A 19 -45.87 -19.22 62.57
CA ALA A 19 -46.12 -18.51 63.84
C ALA A 19 -44.89 -17.71 64.28
N SER A 20 -45.10 -16.41 64.44
CA SER A 20 -44.25 -15.44 65.13
C SER A 20 -44.10 -15.77 66.61
N PHE A 21 -42.87 -15.82 67.16
CA PHE A 21 -42.53 -15.43 68.54
C PHE A 21 -41.05 -15.01 68.67
N THR A 22 -40.88 -13.73 69.03
CA THR A 22 -39.95 -13.17 70.05
C THR A 22 -38.48 -13.61 70.09
N SER A 23 -37.61 -12.64 69.79
CA SER A 23 -36.52 -12.17 70.66
C SER A 23 -35.71 -13.23 71.44
N CYS A 24 -34.60 -13.65 70.84
CA CYS A 24 -33.33 -13.72 71.57
C CYS A 24 -32.29 -13.01 70.71
N GLN A 25 -31.81 -11.87 71.19
CA GLN A 25 -30.65 -11.16 70.65
C GLN A 25 -29.43 -11.90 71.19
N GLU A 26 -28.83 -12.74 70.35
CA GLU A 26 -27.59 -13.44 70.66
C GLU A 26 -26.45 -12.64 70.01
N ASP A 27 -25.66 -11.96 70.84
CA ASP A 27 -24.41 -11.29 70.47
C ASP A 27 -23.45 -12.34 69.88
N SER A 28 -23.50 -12.53 68.56
CA SER A 28 -22.42 -13.20 67.84
C SER A 28 -21.32 -12.18 67.54
N PRO A 29 -20.05 -12.51 67.80
CA PRO A 29 -18.94 -11.62 67.45
C PRO A 29 -18.94 -11.43 65.94
N GLU A 30 -18.92 -10.16 65.52
CA GLU A 30 -18.76 -9.77 64.12
C GLU A 30 -17.37 -10.23 63.67
N VAL A 31 -17.28 -11.43 63.10
CA VAL A 31 -16.05 -11.92 62.49
C VAL A 31 -15.96 -11.25 61.12
N ASP A 32 -15.24 -10.13 61.08
CA ASP A 32 -14.95 -9.38 59.87
C ASP A 32 -13.98 -10.20 59.01
N TYR A 33 -14.53 -11.10 58.19
CA TYR A 33 -13.76 -11.86 57.23
C TYR A 33 -13.37 -10.93 56.08
N ASN A 34 -12.18 -10.33 56.18
CA ASN A 34 -11.51 -9.77 55.01
C ASN A 34 -11.14 -10.93 54.07
N MET A 35 -12.03 -11.20 53.12
CA MET A 35 -11.84 -12.19 52.07
C MET A 35 -10.98 -11.55 50.97
N GLU A 36 -9.66 -11.51 51.16
CA GLU A 36 -8.74 -11.24 50.04
C GLU A 36 -8.72 -12.46 49.12
N VAL A 37 -9.61 -12.46 48.12
CA VAL A 37 -9.59 -13.45 47.04
C VAL A 37 -8.48 -13.05 46.06
N THR A 38 -7.25 -13.50 46.29
CA THR A 38 -6.22 -13.47 45.25
C THR A 38 -6.54 -14.52 44.19
N MET A 39 -7.24 -14.10 43.13
CA MET A 39 -7.39 -14.91 41.93
C MET A 39 -6.05 -14.99 41.19
N THR A 40 -5.27 -16.02 41.50
CA THR A 40 -4.07 -16.33 40.72
C THR A 40 -4.50 -17.18 39.53
N ASN A 41 -4.53 -16.60 38.33
CA ASN A 41 -4.83 -17.35 37.11
C ASN A 41 -3.57 -18.12 36.70
N ASP A 42 -3.66 -19.45 36.63
CA ASP A 42 -2.58 -20.36 36.25
C ASP A 42 -2.88 -20.94 34.86
N PHE A 43 -2.05 -20.57 33.87
CA PHE A 43 -2.19 -21.00 32.48
C PHE A 43 -1.88 -22.48 32.26
N SER A 44 -1.42 -23.21 33.29
CA SER A 44 -0.96 -24.59 33.18
C SER A 44 -1.96 -25.53 32.52
N LYS A 45 -3.26 -25.39 32.78
CA LYS A 45 -4.30 -26.25 32.18
C LYS A 45 -4.53 -26.00 30.69
N VAL A 46 -4.44 -24.74 30.26
CA VAL A 46 -4.59 -24.39 28.85
C VAL A 46 -3.35 -24.83 28.08
N VAL A 47 -2.18 -24.69 28.70
CA VAL A 47 -0.91 -25.25 28.21
C VAL A 47 -0.97 -26.77 28.08
N GLU A 48 -1.54 -27.50 29.04
CA GLU A 48 -1.73 -28.96 28.96
C GLU A 48 -2.68 -29.35 27.81
N ALA A 49 -3.74 -28.59 27.58
CA ALA A 49 -4.68 -28.82 26.50
C ALA A 49 -4.07 -28.59 25.10
N ILE A 50 -3.15 -27.63 24.96
CA ILE A 50 -2.36 -27.41 23.73
C ILE A 50 -1.41 -28.59 23.49
N ASN A 51 -0.65 -28.99 24.52
CA ASN A 51 0.33 -30.08 24.41
C ASN A 51 -0.30 -31.43 24.07
N SER A 52 -1.56 -31.64 24.45
CA SER A 52 -2.30 -32.87 24.15
C SER A 52 -3.02 -32.83 22.79
N GLY A 53 -2.96 -31.72 22.06
CA GLY A 53 -3.70 -31.52 20.81
C GLY A 53 -5.23 -31.51 20.99
N ALA A 54 -5.71 -31.36 22.23
CA ALA A 54 -7.13 -31.39 22.57
C ALA A 54 -7.87 -30.11 22.12
N LEU A 55 -7.13 -29.03 21.89
CA LEU A 55 -7.60 -27.77 21.31
C LEU A 55 -6.91 -27.59 19.95
N LYS A 56 -7.67 -27.28 18.91
CA LYS A 56 -7.10 -26.92 17.59
C LYS A 56 -6.45 -25.55 17.72
N ASP A 57 -5.27 -25.37 17.12
CA ASP A 57 -4.33 -24.28 17.43
C ASP A 57 -4.96 -22.87 17.55
N GLU A 58 -5.89 -22.51 16.66
CA GLU A 58 -6.61 -21.22 16.70
C GLU A 58 -7.55 -21.08 17.92
N GLU A 59 -8.30 -22.14 18.25
CA GLU A 59 -9.21 -22.14 19.39
C GLU A 59 -8.42 -22.05 20.71
N ALA A 60 -7.23 -22.66 20.74
CA ALA A 60 -6.35 -22.63 21.89
C ALA A 60 -5.79 -21.23 22.16
N ILE A 61 -5.33 -20.54 21.12
CA ILE A 61 -4.84 -19.16 21.19
C ILE A 61 -5.93 -18.23 21.72
N GLN A 62 -7.16 -18.36 21.21
CA GLN A 62 -8.29 -17.55 21.65
C GLN A 62 -8.66 -17.78 23.13
N GLU A 63 -8.65 -19.04 23.59
CA GLU A 63 -8.95 -19.33 25.00
C GLU A 63 -7.83 -18.86 25.93
N LEU A 64 -6.55 -18.95 25.51
CA LEU A 64 -5.44 -18.33 26.23
C LEU A 64 -5.57 -16.80 26.30
N ALA A 65 -5.91 -16.14 25.18
CA ALA A 65 -6.09 -14.69 25.13
C ALA A 65 -7.23 -14.24 26.07
N LYS A 66 -8.37 -14.95 26.04
CA LYS A 66 -9.47 -14.75 26.99
C LYS A 66 -9.04 -14.97 28.44
N ALA A 67 -8.20 -15.97 28.71
CA ALA A 67 -7.69 -16.21 30.05
C ALA A 67 -6.80 -15.06 30.53
N ILE A 68 -5.90 -14.53 29.67
CA ILE A 68 -5.10 -13.32 29.94
C ILE A 68 -6.01 -12.11 30.20
N ASP A 69 -7.07 -11.96 29.41
CA ASP A 69 -8.02 -10.85 29.54
C ASP A 69 -8.85 -10.91 30.82
N LYS A 70 -9.23 -12.11 31.25
CA LYS A 70 -9.93 -12.35 32.51
C LYS A 70 -9.02 -12.24 33.74
N MET A 71 -7.70 -12.16 33.59
CA MET A 71 -6.81 -11.91 34.73
C MET A 71 -7.10 -10.53 35.32
N ASN A 72 -7.74 -10.48 36.48
CA ASN A 72 -7.98 -9.25 37.22
C ASN A 72 -6.73 -8.86 38.05
N THR A 73 -5.63 -8.57 37.37
CA THR A 73 -4.33 -8.24 37.98
C THR A 73 -3.55 -7.24 37.11
N ASP A 74 -2.43 -6.74 37.63
CA ASP A 74 -1.59 -5.74 36.96
C ASP A 74 -0.82 -6.31 35.75
N GLN A 75 -0.31 -5.43 34.90
CA GLN A 75 0.41 -5.78 33.68
C GLN A 75 1.68 -6.62 33.93
N ALA A 76 2.40 -6.35 35.01
CA ALA A 76 3.63 -7.06 35.34
C ALA A 76 3.33 -8.50 35.76
N THR A 77 2.24 -8.72 36.50
CA THR A 77 1.77 -10.05 36.88
C THR A 77 1.26 -10.85 35.68
N LYS A 78 0.50 -10.23 34.77
CA LYS A 78 0.10 -10.87 33.50
C LYS A 78 1.30 -11.26 32.65
N LEU A 79 2.26 -10.35 32.52
CA LEU A 79 3.49 -10.57 31.77
C LEU A 79 4.33 -11.70 32.38
N ARG A 80 4.55 -11.69 33.70
CA ARG A 80 5.32 -12.73 34.39
C ARG A 80 4.77 -14.13 34.12
N ALA A 81 3.44 -14.30 34.13
CA ALA A 81 2.82 -15.58 33.83
C ALA A 81 3.12 -16.06 32.40
N ILE A 82 3.16 -15.14 31.43
CA ILE A 82 3.56 -15.45 30.04
C ILE A 82 5.07 -15.81 30.00
N LEU A 83 5.93 -15.02 30.65
CA LEU A 83 7.38 -15.26 30.69
C LEU A 83 7.76 -16.59 31.35
N GLU A 84 6.97 -17.04 32.33
CA GLU A 84 7.10 -18.37 32.97
C GLU A 84 6.83 -19.50 31.96
N VAL A 85 5.77 -19.40 31.15
CA VAL A 85 5.48 -20.38 30.07
C VAL A 85 6.60 -20.40 29.03
N LEU A 86 7.13 -19.23 28.67
CA LEU A 86 8.26 -19.13 27.74
C LEU A 86 9.54 -19.74 28.33
N GLY A 87 9.74 -19.57 29.64
CA GLY A 87 10.90 -20.03 30.43
C GLY A 87 10.99 -21.49 30.77
N ASP A 88 9.86 -22.18 30.76
CA ASP A 88 9.84 -23.58 31.12
C ASP A 88 10.36 -24.45 29.97
N VAL A 89 11.58 -24.98 30.17
CA VAL A 89 12.29 -25.87 29.25
C VAL A 89 11.50 -27.12 28.87
N ASN A 90 10.50 -27.51 29.69
CA ASN A 90 9.65 -28.68 29.46
C ASN A 90 8.45 -28.38 28.55
N LYS A 91 8.13 -27.12 28.28
CA LYS A 91 7.05 -26.75 27.36
C LYS A 91 7.49 -26.91 25.90
N THR A 92 6.58 -27.38 25.06
CA THR A 92 6.83 -27.54 23.63
C THR A 92 6.97 -26.19 22.94
N LEU A 93 7.54 -26.23 21.73
CA LEU A 93 7.67 -25.05 20.89
C LEU A 93 6.29 -24.46 20.57
N GLU A 94 5.35 -25.31 20.18
CA GLU A 94 3.96 -24.97 19.86
C GLU A 94 3.25 -24.30 21.05
N THR A 95 3.54 -24.74 22.28
CA THR A 95 2.99 -24.12 23.49
C THR A 95 3.52 -22.71 23.70
N ARG A 96 4.84 -22.52 23.58
CA ARG A 96 5.46 -21.20 23.76
C ARG A 96 4.97 -20.23 22.70
N LEU A 97 4.73 -20.74 21.50
CA LEU A 97 4.16 -20.00 20.37
C LEU A 97 2.71 -19.59 20.59
N ALA A 98 1.88 -20.52 21.03
CA ALA A 98 0.50 -20.21 21.38
C ALA A 98 0.43 -19.19 22.53
N ALA A 99 1.35 -19.22 23.50
CA ALA A 99 1.43 -18.23 24.57
C ALA A 99 1.80 -16.83 24.05
N ILE A 100 2.69 -16.73 23.06
CA ILE A 100 3.03 -15.47 22.39
C ILE A 100 1.80 -14.95 21.63
N ALA A 101 1.22 -15.78 20.76
CA ALA A 101 0.03 -15.43 19.98
C ALA A 101 -1.12 -14.97 20.88
N ALA A 102 -1.34 -15.65 22.00
CA ALA A 102 -2.35 -15.25 22.98
C ALA A 102 -2.03 -13.94 23.69
N ALA A 103 -0.76 -13.69 24.03
CA ALA A 103 -0.32 -12.42 24.60
C ALA A 103 -0.57 -11.26 23.61
N ILE A 104 -0.37 -11.52 22.32
CA ILE A 104 -0.64 -10.57 21.24
C ILE A 104 -2.14 -10.32 21.09
N GLU A 105 -2.96 -11.38 21.10
CA GLU A 105 -4.42 -11.30 20.94
C GLU A 105 -5.15 -10.75 22.17
N SER A 106 -4.52 -10.79 23.35
CA SER A 106 -5.08 -10.22 24.57
C SER A 106 -5.45 -8.74 24.39
N GLN A 107 -6.69 -8.40 24.74
CA GLN A 107 -7.20 -7.03 24.70
C GLN A 107 -6.73 -6.19 25.88
N THR A 108 -6.38 -6.84 26.99
CA THR A 108 -5.99 -6.17 28.25
C THR A 108 -4.49 -6.01 28.42
N LEU A 109 -3.65 -6.75 27.69
CA LEU A 109 -2.21 -6.57 27.72
C LEU A 109 -1.83 -5.27 26.97
N VAL A 110 -1.01 -4.42 27.57
CA VAL A 110 -0.52 -3.21 26.89
C VAL A 110 0.61 -3.54 25.92
N LEU A 111 0.78 -2.69 24.90
CA LEU A 111 1.72 -2.91 23.80
C LEU A 111 3.16 -3.18 24.26
N LYS A 112 3.63 -2.46 25.30
CA LYS A 112 4.94 -2.73 25.94
C LYS A 112 5.05 -4.16 26.47
N SER A 113 4.04 -4.65 27.19
CA SER A 113 4.04 -6.02 27.73
C SER A 113 4.00 -7.07 26.61
N LYS A 114 3.29 -6.79 25.51
CA LYS A 114 3.25 -7.68 24.34
C LYS A 114 4.63 -7.82 23.72
N LEU A 115 5.36 -6.72 23.59
CA LEU A 115 6.72 -6.70 23.06
C LEU A 115 7.73 -7.36 23.99
N VAL A 116 7.58 -7.23 25.32
CA VAL A 116 8.43 -7.98 26.26
C VAL A 116 8.21 -9.49 26.16
N ALA A 117 6.96 -9.94 25.98
CA ALA A 117 6.68 -11.36 25.74
C ALA A 117 7.33 -11.87 24.43
N ILE A 118 7.29 -11.06 23.37
CA ILE A 118 7.98 -11.35 22.10
C ILE A 118 9.50 -11.38 22.31
N ALA A 119 10.06 -10.40 23.02
CA ALA A 119 11.49 -10.32 23.34
C ALA A 119 11.99 -11.55 24.11
N GLU A 120 11.24 -11.97 25.12
CA GLU A 120 11.63 -13.12 25.95
C GLU A 120 11.54 -14.44 25.19
N ALA A 121 10.56 -14.58 24.30
CA ALA A 121 10.46 -15.74 23.44
C ALA A 121 11.71 -15.92 22.56
N ILE A 122 12.30 -14.81 22.12
CA ILE A 122 13.53 -14.79 21.33
C ILE A 122 14.72 -15.26 22.16
N ASN A 123 14.85 -14.80 23.41
CA ASN A 123 15.93 -15.19 24.34
C ASN A 123 15.93 -16.70 24.65
N LYS A 124 14.77 -17.37 24.60
CA LYS A 124 14.62 -18.77 25.07
C LYS A 124 14.71 -19.84 23.97
N HIS A 125 15.40 -19.51 22.87
CA HIS A 125 15.81 -20.43 21.80
C HIS A 125 14.74 -21.41 21.34
N MET A 126 13.76 -20.89 20.62
CA MET A 126 12.89 -21.69 19.78
C MET A 126 13.70 -22.23 18.60
N LYS A 127 13.71 -23.56 18.41
CA LYS A 127 14.73 -24.27 17.61
C LYS A 127 14.71 -24.01 16.09
N LYS A 128 13.87 -23.11 15.58
CA LYS A 128 13.88 -22.64 14.19
C LYS A 128 13.59 -21.15 14.10
N GLN A 129 14.57 -20.41 13.60
CA GLN A 129 14.49 -18.96 13.40
C GLN A 129 13.31 -18.57 12.47
N SER A 130 13.02 -19.37 11.44
CA SER A 130 11.93 -19.11 10.50
C SER A 130 10.53 -19.18 11.15
N GLU A 131 10.31 -20.14 12.04
CA GLU A 131 9.05 -20.24 12.81
C GLU A 131 8.92 -19.05 13.76
N LEU A 132 10.00 -18.69 14.48
CA LEU A 132 10.05 -17.51 15.34
C LEU A 132 9.73 -16.22 14.58
N VAL A 133 10.39 -15.99 13.44
CA VAL A 133 10.19 -14.81 12.58
C VAL A 133 8.76 -14.71 12.07
N GLY A 134 8.17 -15.83 11.62
CA GLY A 134 6.77 -15.86 11.19
C GLY A 134 5.78 -15.46 12.29
N MET A 135 6.04 -15.86 13.53
CA MET A 135 5.19 -15.51 14.67
C MET A 135 5.42 -14.09 15.19
N ILE A 136 6.64 -13.54 15.05
CA ILE A 136 6.88 -12.10 15.27
C ILE A 136 6.13 -11.28 14.20
N ALA A 137 6.11 -11.72 12.95
CA ALA A 137 5.38 -11.03 11.89
C ALA A 137 3.87 -10.99 12.17
N GLU A 138 3.29 -12.15 12.50
CA GLU A 138 1.87 -12.24 12.89
C GLU A 138 1.57 -11.42 14.14
N ALA A 139 2.52 -11.37 15.08
CA ALA A 139 2.43 -10.51 16.24
C ALA A 139 2.21 -9.06 15.85
N ILE A 140 3.15 -8.53 15.06
CA ILE A 140 3.15 -7.13 14.61
C ILE A 140 1.84 -6.79 13.87
N ASP A 141 1.34 -7.72 13.06
CA ASP A 141 0.08 -7.60 12.33
C ASP A 141 -1.14 -7.52 13.24
N LYS A 142 -1.17 -8.32 14.32
CA LYS A 142 -2.26 -8.35 15.31
C LYS A 142 -2.10 -7.34 16.45
N LEU A 143 -0.97 -6.63 16.56
CA LEU A 143 -0.80 -5.58 17.58
C LEU A 143 -1.90 -4.51 17.43
N GLY A 144 -2.49 -4.07 18.55
CA GLY A 144 -3.40 -2.92 18.57
C GLY A 144 -2.65 -1.58 18.59
N GLY A 145 -3.36 -0.45 18.50
CA GLY A 145 -2.79 0.89 18.55
C GLY A 145 -2.54 1.51 17.16
N THR A 146 -2.00 2.73 17.12
CA THR A 146 -1.68 3.40 15.84
C THR A 146 -0.41 2.79 15.22
N LEU A 147 -0.27 2.91 13.90
CA LEU A 147 0.95 2.46 13.20
C LEU A 147 2.21 3.13 13.78
N SER A 148 2.13 4.43 14.12
CA SER A 148 3.23 5.15 14.75
C SER A 148 3.63 4.55 16.09
N ASP A 149 2.66 4.21 16.94
CA ASP A 149 2.94 3.61 18.26
C ASP A 149 3.58 2.23 18.14
N LYS A 150 3.18 1.45 17.12
CA LYS A 150 3.77 0.14 16.81
C LYS A 150 5.23 0.31 16.38
N LEU A 151 5.49 1.20 15.41
CA LEU A 151 6.83 1.48 14.89
C LEU A 151 7.77 1.93 16.00
N ASP A 152 7.37 2.94 16.79
CA ASP A 152 8.19 3.49 17.87
C ASP A 152 8.62 2.43 18.88
N GLN A 153 7.74 1.47 19.17
CA GLN A 153 8.04 0.44 20.14
C GLN A 153 8.91 -0.68 19.57
N ILE A 154 8.67 -1.11 18.33
CA ILE A 154 9.57 -2.08 17.66
C ILE A 154 10.97 -1.47 17.54
N THR A 155 11.10 -0.18 17.17
CA THR A 155 12.37 0.52 17.11
C THR A 155 13.08 0.57 18.47
N LYS A 156 12.37 0.86 19.56
CA LYS A 156 12.96 0.85 20.92
C LYS A 156 13.53 -0.51 21.30
N GLU A 157 12.84 -1.59 20.96
CA GLU A 157 13.30 -2.94 21.26
C GLU A 157 14.51 -3.34 20.40
N ILE A 158 14.55 -2.96 19.11
CA ILE A 158 15.72 -3.19 18.23
C ILE A 158 16.92 -2.37 18.70
N HIS A 159 16.70 -1.19 19.29
CA HIS A 159 17.75 -0.29 19.78
C HIS A 159 18.15 -0.53 21.25
N ASP A 160 17.60 -1.55 21.92
CA ASP A 160 17.94 -1.85 23.31
C ASP A 160 19.35 -2.45 23.42
N PRO A 161 20.30 -1.78 24.09
CA PRO A 161 21.66 -2.29 24.25
C PRO A 161 21.74 -3.54 25.15
N GLN A 162 20.69 -3.85 25.92
CA GLN A 162 20.64 -5.06 26.75
C GLN A 162 20.31 -6.33 25.95
N LYS A 163 19.76 -6.19 24.74
CA LYS A 163 19.44 -7.33 23.88
C LYS A 163 20.65 -7.82 23.10
N ALA A 164 20.73 -9.14 22.95
CA ALA A 164 21.79 -9.73 22.12
C ALA A 164 21.58 -9.37 20.64
N LEU A 165 22.67 -9.28 19.88
CA LEU A 165 22.64 -8.94 18.45
C LEU A 165 21.62 -9.78 17.67
N GLN A 166 21.63 -11.10 17.91
CA GLN A 166 20.73 -12.04 17.25
C GLN A 166 19.26 -11.75 17.56
N GLU A 167 18.95 -11.32 18.79
CA GLU A 167 17.57 -11.03 19.18
C GLU A 167 17.01 -9.82 18.44
N ARG A 168 17.85 -8.80 18.26
CA ARG A 168 17.51 -7.59 17.51
C ARG A 168 17.35 -7.91 16.02
N ILE A 169 18.16 -8.82 15.48
CA ILE A 169 18.01 -9.32 14.11
C ILE A 169 16.67 -10.04 13.97
N ASP A 170 16.32 -10.96 14.87
CA ASP A 170 15.06 -11.71 14.78
C ASP A 170 13.83 -10.79 14.85
N LEU A 171 13.85 -9.75 15.69
CA LEU A 171 12.81 -8.71 15.72
C LEU A 171 12.72 -7.96 14.39
N LEU A 172 13.85 -7.58 13.81
CA LEU A 172 13.91 -6.91 12.52
C LEU A 172 13.38 -7.81 11.39
N LEU A 173 13.74 -9.09 11.36
CA LEU A 173 13.23 -10.05 10.38
C LEU A 173 11.72 -10.25 10.52
N GLY A 174 11.21 -10.30 11.75
CA GLY A 174 9.77 -10.33 12.00
C GLY A 174 9.05 -9.08 11.51
N ALA A 175 9.64 -7.90 11.71
CA ALA A 175 9.12 -6.65 11.15
C ALA A 175 9.11 -6.68 9.60
N ILE A 176 10.17 -7.19 8.99
CA ILE A 176 10.27 -7.38 7.52
C ILE A 176 9.20 -8.32 6.99
N ASN A 177 8.85 -9.37 7.72
CA ASN A 177 7.82 -10.33 7.31
C ASN A 177 6.39 -9.90 7.63
N SER A 178 6.19 -8.87 8.46
CA SER A 178 4.87 -8.35 8.77
C SER A 178 4.19 -7.72 7.54
N LYS A 179 2.86 -7.84 7.48
CA LYS A 179 2.00 -7.17 6.47
C LYS A 179 1.69 -5.72 6.84
N THR A 180 1.92 -5.36 8.10
CA THR A 180 1.70 -4.00 8.63
C THR A 180 2.65 -2.98 8.01
N LEU A 181 3.87 -3.39 7.66
CA LEU A 181 4.90 -2.49 7.16
C LEU A 181 4.93 -2.48 5.63
N THR A 182 5.02 -1.29 5.06
CA THR A 182 5.31 -1.11 3.62
C THR A 182 6.77 -1.45 3.31
N PHE A 183 7.07 -1.72 2.03
CA PHE A 183 8.44 -1.97 1.57
C PHE A 183 9.42 -0.85 1.95
N ALA A 184 9.02 0.42 1.78
CA ALA A 184 9.84 1.57 2.17
C ALA A 184 10.14 1.60 3.68
N GLN A 185 9.13 1.35 4.52
CA GLN A 185 9.32 1.27 5.99
C GLN A 185 10.24 0.12 6.40
N LYS A 186 10.21 -1.01 5.67
CA LYS A 186 11.13 -2.13 5.90
C LYS A 186 12.57 -1.72 5.60
N LEU A 187 12.81 -0.99 4.50
CA LEU A 187 14.13 -0.45 4.17
C LEU A 187 14.62 0.57 5.22
N ASP A 188 13.73 1.46 5.69
CA ASP A 188 14.04 2.41 6.77
C ASP A 188 14.43 1.69 8.07
N PHE A 189 13.75 0.60 8.41
CA PHE A 189 14.07 -0.22 9.59
C PHE A 189 15.43 -0.90 9.47
N ILE A 190 15.77 -1.44 8.30
CA ILE A 190 17.08 -2.04 8.04
C ILE A 190 18.19 -1.01 8.22
N GLU A 191 18.03 0.17 7.61
CA GLU A 191 19.00 1.25 7.76
C GLU A 191 19.12 1.71 9.22
N SER A 192 18.00 2.04 9.88
CA SER A 192 17.99 2.51 11.26
C SER A 192 18.66 1.52 12.21
N ALA A 193 18.35 0.23 12.08
CA ALA A 193 18.97 -0.81 12.90
C ALA A 193 20.49 -0.86 12.68
N THR A 194 20.92 -0.73 11.42
CA THR A 194 22.34 -0.76 11.03
C THR A 194 23.11 0.46 11.53
N THR A 195 22.54 1.65 11.42
CA THR A 195 23.20 2.92 11.76
C THR A 195 22.94 3.38 13.20
N SER A 196 22.25 2.58 13.99
CA SER A 196 21.92 2.89 15.38
C SER A 196 23.17 3.10 16.26
N GLU A 197 23.02 3.92 17.32
CA GLU A 197 24.11 4.26 18.25
C GLU A 197 24.81 3.03 18.86
N ILE A 198 24.08 1.92 19.03
CA ILE A 198 24.57 0.65 19.55
C ILE A 198 25.49 -0.11 18.58
N ASN A 199 25.42 0.21 17.28
CA ASN A 199 26.09 -0.50 16.18
C ASN A 199 27.07 0.37 15.40
N LYS A 200 27.03 1.70 15.56
CA LYS A 200 27.84 2.66 14.77
C LYS A 200 29.34 2.37 14.74
N ASP A 201 29.89 1.77 15.80
CA ASP A 201 31.31 1.45 15.94
C ASP A 201 31.61 -0.07 15.80
N LYS A 202 30.64 -0.85 15.28
CA LYS A 202 30.69 -2.32 15.18
C LYS A 202 30.42 -2.79 13.75
N PRO A 203 31.37 -2.63 12.83
CA PRO A 203 31.14 -2.90 11.41
C PRO A 203 30.82 -4.37 11.10
N GLN A 204 31.26 -5.32 11.94
CA GLN A 204 30.87 -6.73 11.82
C GLN A 204 29.37 -6.93 12.11
N ASP A 205 28.88 -6.33 13.20
CA ASP A 205 27.46 -6.38 13.58
C ASP A 205 26.60 -5.67 12.53
N GLN A 206 27.05 -4.50 12.04
CA GLN A 206 26.39 -3.76 10.97
C GLN A 206 26.26 -4.59 9.69
N PHE A 207 27.34 -5.25 9.28
CA PHE A 207 27.33 -6.11 8.10
C PHE A 207 26.40 -7.31 8.29
N GLN A 208 26.40 -7.94 9.48
CA GLN A 208 25.50 -9.04 9.79
C GLN A 208 24.03 -8.61 9.72
N ILE A 209 23.68 -7.46 10.30
CA ILE A 209 22.32 -6.89 10.24
C ILE A 209 21.91 -6.66 8.77
N LEU A 210 22.73 -5.94 7.99
CA LEU A 210 22.44 -5.63 6.60
C LEU A 210 22.24 -6.91 5.78
N SER A 211 23.23 -7.80 5.76
CA SER A 211 23.22 -8.97 4.90
C SER A 211 22.05 -9.93 5.23
N THR A 212 21.80 -10.20 6.51
CA THR A 212 20.71 -11.09 6.91
C THR A 212 19.34 -10.46 6.61
N SER A 213 19.15 -9.18 6.92
CA SER A 213 17.86 -8.52 6.69
C SER A 213 17.55 -8.24 5.22
N LEU A 214 18.56 -7.96 4.39
CA LEU A 214 18.38 -7.82 2.95
C LEU A 214 17.96 -9.13 2.28
N SER A 215 18.59 -10.26 2.67
CA SER A 215 18.21 -11.59 2.18
C SER A 215 16.78 -11.94 2.56
N GLU A 216 16.37 -11.65 3.79
CA GLU A 216 15.00 -11.89 4.25
C GLU A 216 14.01 -10.98 3.52
N LEU A 217 14.35 -9.71 3.32
CA LEU A 217 13.51 -8.77 2.59
C LEU A 217 13.29 -9.22 1.14
N LEU A 218 14.32 -9.75 0.47
CA LEU A 218 14.17 -10.32 -0.87
C LEU A 218 13.18 -11.49 -0.85
N THR A 219 13.33 -12.41 0.08
CA THR A 219 12.43 -13.58 0.22
C THR A 219 10.98 -13.13 0.46
N ALA A 220 10.76 -12.21 1.40
CA ALA A 220 9.44 -11.65 1.69
C ALA A 220 8.84 -10.87 0.49
N SER A 221 9.69 -10.18 -0.27
CA SER A 221 9.27 -9.43 -1.46
C SER A 221 8.87 -10.35 -2.62
N GLU A 222 9.62 -11.44 -2.83
CA GLU A 222 9.30 -12.47 -3.83
C GLU A 222 8.00 -13.21 -3.48
N ALA A 223 7.79 -13.50 -2.19
CA ALA A 223 6.59 -14.22 -1.73
C ALA A 223 5.31 -13.36 -1.78
N SER A 224 5.41 -12.07 -1.47
CA SER A 224 4.27 -11.14 -1.47
C SER A 224 3.86 -10.69 -2.87
N GLY A 225 4.81 -10.57 -3.81
CA GLY A 225 4.56 -10.01 -5.14
C GLY A 225 4.20 -8.52 -5.14
N GLU A 226 4.37 -7.83 -4.00
CA GLU A 226 4.00 -6.42 -3.81
C GLU A 226 5.07 -5.45 -4.34
N VAL A 227 6.29 -5.93 -4.56
CA VAL A 227 7.44 -5.13 -5.02
C VAL A 227 7.54 -5.16 -6.54
N ALA A 228 7.71 -3.99 -7.15
CA ALA A 228 7.85 -3.86 -8.60
C ALA A 228 9.05 -4.69 -9.12
N PRO A 229 8.96 -5.35 -10.30
CA PRO A 229 9.99 -6.26 -10.78
C PRO A 229 11.40 -5.64 -10.90
N ASP A 230 11.48 -4.36 -11.27
CA ASP A 230 12.73 -3.62 -11.38
C ASP A 230 13.37 -3.33 -10.01
N VAL A 231 12.54 -2.97 -9.02
CA VAL A 231 12.97 -2.80 -7.62
C VAL A 231 13.39 -4.15 -7.03
N LEU A 232 12.67 -5.22 -7.34
CA LEU A 232 12.98 -6.58 -6.91
C LEU A 232 14.32 -7.07 -7.49
N GLU A 233 14.59 -6.80 -8.77
CA GLU A 233 15.85 -7.16 -9.41
C GLU A 233 17.03 -6.39 -8.81
N ARG A 234 16.84 -5.12 -8.45
CA ARG A 234 17.86 -4.32 -7.75
C ARG A 234 18.09 -4.81 -6.32
N LEU A 235 17.03 -5.18 -5.61
CA LEU A 235 17.16 -5.81 -4.30
C LEU A 235 17.91 -7.15 -4.42
N ARG A 236 17.64 -7.94 -5.45
CA ARG A 236 18.37 -9.18 -5.75
C ARG A 236 19.86 -8.90 -6.02
N ALA A 237 20.17 -7.88 -6.81
CA ALA A 237 21.56 -7.46 -7.05
C ALA A 237 22.25 -7.02 -5.74
N LEU A 238 21.54 -6.29 -4.87
CA LEU A 238 22.04 -5.87 -3.56
C LEU A 238 22.32 -7.07 -2.64
N VAL A 239 21.41 -8.06 -2.59
CA VAL A 239 21.61 -9.30 -1.83
C VAL A 239 22.80 -10.10 -2.36
N ASN A 240 22.91 -10.26 -3.68
CA ASN A 240 24.05 -10.95 -4.30
C ASN A 240 25.36 -10.25 -3.94
N ARG A 241 25.39 -8.91 -3.96
CA ARG A 241 26.58 -8.15 -3.58
C ARG A 241 26.93 -8.32 -2.10
N ALA A 242 25.94 -8.40 -1.21
CA ALA A 242 26.19 -8.69 0.20
C ALA A 242 26.82 -10.08 0.40
N GLU A 243 26.40 -11.09 -0.37
CA GLU A 243 27.00 -12.43 -0.32
C GLU A 243 28.43 -12.47 -0.88
N GLU A 244 28.71 -11.74 -1.97
CA GLU A 244 30.07 -11.56 -2.47
C GLU A 244 30.98 -10.89 -1.43
N LEU A 245 30.51 -9.78 -0.85
CA LEU A 245 31.24 -9.02 0.17
C LEU A 245 31.51 -9.86 1.43
N ARG A 246 30.62 -10.79 1.79
CA ARG A 246 30.88 -11.74 2.88
C ARG A 246 32.13 -12.58 2.58
N GLY A 247 32.24 -13.11 1.36
CA GLY A 247 33.43 -13.83 0.91
C GLY A 247 34.67 -12.94 0.86
N GLU A 248 34.54 -11.66 0.47
CA GLU A 248 35.65 -10.71 0.49
C GLU A 248 36.12 -10.39 1.92
N ILE A 249 35.22 -10.28 2.90
CA ILE A 249 35.55 -10.09 4.31
C ILE A 249 36.34 -11.28 4.86
N ASP A 250 35.90 -12.51 4.55
CA ASP A 250 36.64 -13.72 4.88
C ASP A 250 38.05 -13.73 4.26
N ASN A 251 38.21 -13.02 3.13
CA ASN A 251 39.48 -12.78 2.42
C ASN A 251 40.14 -11.43 2.75
N SER A 252 39.92 -10.91 3.96
CA SER A 252 40.57 -9.71 4.54
C SER A 252 40.07 -8.34 4.08
N LEU A 253 38.92 -8.24 3.41
CA LEU A 253 38.25 -6.94 3.23
C LEU A 253 37.79 -6.40 4.60
N PRO A 254 38.09 -5.14 4.97
CA PRO A 254 37.56 -4.55 6.18
C PRO A 254 36.02 -4.50 6.14
N PRO A 255 35.30 -5.04 7.16
CA PRO A 255 33.83 -5.03 7.19
C PRO A 255 33.23 -3.62 7.05
N ALA A 256 33.92 -2.58 7.54
CA ALA A 256 33.48 -1.20 7.40
C ALA A 256 33.34 -0.76 5.93
N ASN A 257 34.21 -1.25 5.04
CA ASN A 257 34.13 -0.93 3.62
C ASN A 257 32.89 -1.56 2.99
N ALA A 258 32.63 -2.84 3.31
CA ALA A 258 31.45 -3.55 2.85
C ALA A 258 30.14 -2.90 3.37
N VAL A 259 30.12 -2.45 4.63
CA VAL A 259 28.98 -1.74 5.22
C VAL A 259 28.71 -0.44 4.47
N VAL A 260 29.74 0.36 4.18
CA VAL A 260 29.58 1.62 3.43
C VAL A 260 29.02 1.36 2.04
N GLU A 261 29.54 0.36 1.33
CA GLU A 261 29.06 0.00 0.00
C GLU A 261 27.59 -0.45 0.01
N LEU A 262 27.24 -1.36 0.93
CA LEU A 262 25.86 -1.85 1.05
C LEU A 262 24.89 -0.75 1.50
N LEU A 263 25.31 0.17 2.38
CA LEU A 263 24.49 1.32 2.76
C LEU A 263 24.28 2.29 1.59
N ASP A 264 25.30 2.52 0.75
CA ASP A 264 25.14 3.36 -0.45
C ASP A 264 24.18 2.72 -1.44
N MET A 265 24.33 1.42 -1.71
CA MET A 265 23.39 0.69 -2.58
C MET A 265 21.98 0.61 -1.99
N LEU A 266 21.85 0.45 -0.67
CA LEU A 266 20.56 0.54 0.04
C LEU A 266 19.96 1.93 -0.13
N GLN A 267 20.75 3.00 -0.02
CA GLN A 267 20.31 4.37 -0.27
C GLN A 267 19.88 4.60 -1.72
N GLN A 268 20.57 4.00 -2.69
CA GLN A 268 20.14 4.05 -4.10
C GLN A 268 18.81 3.29 -4.31
N LEU A 269 18.65 2.12 -3.68
CA LEU A 269 17.41 1.36 -3.69
C LEU A 269 16.28 2.13 -3.01
N LYS A 270 16.55 2.76 -1.87
CA LYS A 270 15.62 3.64 -1.16
C LYS A 270 15.26 4.87 -1.97
N ALA A 271 16.23 5.52 -2.62
CA ALA A 271 15.96 6.67 -3.47
C ALA A 271 15.03 6.31 -4.62
N GLN A 272 15.07 5.06 -5.10
CA GLN A 272 14.16 4.57 -6.13
C GLN A 272 12.85 3.99 -5.57
N ALA A 273 12.84 3.57 -4.30
CA ALA A 273 11.63 3.23 -3.55
C ALA A 273 10.88 4.47 -2.98
N ASN A 274 11.59 5.61 -2.80
CA ASN A 274 11.10 6.93 -2.37
C ASN A 274 10.99 7.93 -3.53
N VAL A 275 11.47 7.60 -4.74
CA VAL A 275 10.83 8.08 -5.95
C VAL A 275 9.40 7.56 -5.83
N PRO A 276 8.36 8.42 -5.86
CA PRO A 276 7.00 7.92 -5.83
C PRO A 276 6.89 6.91 -6.96
N THR A 277 6.67 5.65 -6.61
CA THR A 277 6.01 4.75 -7.54
C THR A 277 4.72 5.47 -7.94
N PRO A 278 4.47 5.74 -9.23
CA PRO A 278 3.14 6.08 -9.69
C PRO A 278 2.17 5.06 -9.09
N PRO A 279 0.95 5.45 -8.69
CA PRO A 279 0.00 4.52 -8.08
C PRO A 279 -0.09 3.27 -8.94
N THR A 280 0.03 2.08 -8.35
CA THR A 280 -0.07 0.80 -9.07
C THR A 280 -1.32 0.86 -9.96
N PRO A 281 -1.17 0.93 -11.29
CA PRO A 281 -2.28 0.75 -12.20
C PRO A 281 -2.75 -0.70 -12.06
N PRO A 282 -4.02 -1.02 -12.36
CA PRO A 282 -4.34 -2.41 -12.71
C PRO A 282 -3.34 -2.86 -13.77
N THR A 283 -2.68 -4.00 -13.54
CA THR A 283 -1.84 -4.79 -14.46
C THR A 283 -1.35 -4.04 -15.72
N PRO A 284 -0.05 -3.70 -15.86
CA PRO A 284 0.47 -3.38 -17.18
C PRO A 284 0.41 -4.66 -18.00
N THR A 285 -0.58 -4.77 -18.90
CA THR A 285 -0.42 -5.65 -20.06
C THR A 285 0.90 -5.22 -20.70
N PRO A 286 1.81 -6.14 -21.04
CA PRO A 286 3.02 -5.74 -21.73
C PRO A 286 2.58 -5.10 -23.04
N GLN A 287 3.21 -3.99 -23.41
CA GLN A 287 3.34 -3.72 -24.82
C GLN A 287 4.79 -3.63 -25.27
N PRO A 288 5.08 -4.23 -26.43
CA PRO A 288 6.37 -4.79 -26.74
C PRO A 288 7.35 -3.70 -27.15
N GLU A 289 8.64 -4.07 -27.24
CA GLU A 289 9.73 -3.30 -27.84
C GLU A 289 9.27 -2.29 -28.90
N GLY A 290 9.41 -0.98 -28.61
CA GLY A 290 8.96 0.10 -29.50
C GLY A 290 8.31 1.29 -28.79
N GLU A 291 8.93 1.84 -27.74
CA GLU A 291 8.38 2.86 -26.83
C GLU A 291 7.79 4.13 -27.51
N TYR A 292 8.13 4.40 -28.77
CA TYR A 292 7.69 5.56 -29.51
C TYR A 292 7.73 5.35 -31.02
N VAL A 293 6.94 6.15 -31.74
CA VAL A 293 7.00 6.33 -33.18
C VAL A 293 7.67 7.67 -33.49
N ASP A 294 8.84 7.59 -34.09
CA ASP A 294 9.46 8.74 -34.76
C ASP A 294 8.87 8.90 -36.16
N LEU A 295 7.94 9.84 -36.32
CA LEU A 295 7.26 10.14 -37.58
C LEU A 295 8.07 11.05 -38.52
N GLY A 296 9.30 11.45 -38.14
CA GLY A 296 10.14 12.34 -38.93
C GLY A 296 9.53 13.73 -39.10
N LEU A 297 8.76 14.19 -38.11
CA LEU A 297 8.14 15.50 -38.13
C LEU A 297 9.19 16.61 -37.99
N PRO A 298 8.96 17.82 -38.53
CA PRO A 298 9.88 18.95 -38.38
C PRO A 298 10.28 19.27 -36.94
N SER A 299 9.39 19.06 -35.97
CA SER A 299 9.69 19.22 -34.54
C SER A 299 10.72 18.23 -33.98
N GLY A 300 10.98 17.11 -34.67
CA GLY A 300 11.82 16.02 -34.18
C GLY A 300 11.18 15.18 -33.06
N LEU A 301 9.92 15.46 -32.71
CA LEU A 301 9.23 14.79 -31.62
C LEU A 301 8.88 13.34 -31.94
N LYS A 302 9.04 12.52 -30.91
CA LYS A 302 8.66 11.12 -30.90
C LYS A 302 7.37 10.98 -30.13
N TRP A 303 6.38 10.37 -30.76
CA TRP A 303 5.06 10.14 -30.17
C TRP A 303 5.01 8.76 -29.56
N ALA A 304 4.39 8.60 -28.40
CA ALA A 304 4.17 7.26 -27.83
C ALA A 304 3.38 6.38 -28.82
N THR A 305 3.66 5.08 -28.83
CA THR A 305 2.90 4.11 -29.64
C THR A 305 1.45 3.97 -29.18
N CYS A 306 1.17 4.26 -27.90
CA CYS A 306 -0.12 4.02 -27.26
C CYS A 306 -0.59 5.23 -26.44
N ASP A 307 -1.91 5.35 -26.28
CA ASP A 307 -2.49 6.28 -25.31
C ASP A 307 -2.18 5.81 -23.89
N LEU A 308 -2.06 6.72 -22.92
CA LEU A 308 -1.82 6.34 -21.52
C LEU A 308 -2.88 5.36 -21.03
N GLY A 309 -2.45 4.28 -20.38
CA GLY A 309 -3.34 3.21 -19.89
C GLY A 309 -3.69 2.16 -20.95
N ALA A 310 -3.46 2.44 -22.24
CA ALA A 310 -3.54 1.41 -23.27
C ALA A 310 -2.24 0.65 -23.33
N THR A 311 -2.36 -0.65 -23.56
CA THR A 311 -1.16 -1.41 -23.84
C THR A 311 -0.95 -1.37 -25.33
N LYS A 312 -1.93 -1.69 -26.18
CA LYS A 312 -1.79 -1.63 -27.65
C LYS A 312 -2.28 -0.33 -28.32
N PRO A 313 -1.75 0.06 -29.51
CA PRO A 313 -2.19 1.27 -30.20
C PRO A 313 -3.69 1.27 -30.56
N GLU A 314 -4.24 0.08 -30.79
CA GLU A 314 -5.66 -0.15 -31.06
C GLU A 314 -6.51 -0.35 -29.81
N GLU A 315 -5.92 -0.40 -28.62
CA GLU A 315 -6.66 -0.50 -27.36
C GLU A 315 -7.02 0.89 -26.84
N ARG A 316 -8.12 0.95 -26.10
CA ARG A 316 -8.55 2.18 -25.44
C ARG A 316 -7.62 2.48 -24.26
N GLY A 317 -7.15 3.72 -24.18
CA GLY A 317 -6.44 4.23 -23.01
C GLY A 317 -7.37 4.74 -21.92
N ASP A 318 -6.79 5.19 -20.83
CA ASP A 318 -7.48 5.83 -19.73
C ASP A 318 -8.02 7.22 -20.13
N TYR A 319 -9.07 7.65 -19.43
CA TYR A 319 -9.61 9.00 -19.52
C TYR A 319 -9.16 9.86 -18.35
N TYR A 320 -8.78 11.10 -18.65
CA TYR A 320 -8.37 12.09 -17.67
C TYR A 320 -9.10 13.41 -17.91
N ALA A 321 -9.38 14.16 -16.84
CA ALA A 321 -9.71 15.57 -16.96
C ALA A 321 -8.42 16.39 -17.14
N TRP A 322 -8.51 17.56 -17.75
CA TRP A 322 -7.33 18.37 -18.07
C TRP A 322 -6.63 18.85 -16.79
N GLY A 323 -5.34 18.51 -16.64
CA GLY A 323 -4.54 18.80 -15.45
C GLY A 323 -4.72 17.82 -14.30
N GLU A 324 -5.48 16.73 -14.48
CA GLU A 324 -5.63 15.69 -13.47
C GLU A 324 -4.77 14.47 -13.77
N THR A 325 -4.30 13.81 -12.71
CA THR A 325 -3.45 12.63 -12.80
C THR A 325 -4.17 11.33 -12.47
N GLU A 326 -5.36 11.41 -11.86
CA GLU A 326 -6.22 10.27 -11.54
C GLU A 326 -7.08 9.90 -12.77
N PRO A 327 -6.96 8.69 -13.31
CA PRO A 327 -7.74 8.25 -14.46
C PRO A 327 -9.16 7.81 -14.05
N ASN A 328 -10.05 7.71 -15.05
CA ASN A 328 -11.27 6.92 -15.01
C ASN A 328 -12.15 7.14 -13.77
N LYS A 329 -12.28 8.40 -13.35
CA LYS A 329 -13.18 8.80 -12.27
C LYS A 329 -14.60 8.27 -12.54
N ASN A 330 -15.31 7.92 -11.46
CA ASN A 330 -16.72 7.51 -11.54
C ASN A 330 -17.60 8.57 -12.23
N GLU A 331 -17.21 9.83 -12.11
CA GLU A 331 -17.89 10.95 -12.76
C GLU A 331 -16.87 12.02 -13.19
N PHE A 332 -16.94 12.41 -14.46
CA PHE A 332 -16.25 13.56 -15.05
C PHE A 332 -17.22 14.74 -15.11
N SER A 333 -17.20 15.60 -14.10
CA SER A 333 -18.03 16.81 -14.04
C SER A 333 -17.30 17.95 -13.33
N TRP A 334 -17.85 19.16 -13.40
CA TRP A 334 -17.30 20.30 -12.64
C TRP A 334 -17.27 20.08 -11.13
N ALA A 335 -18.18 19.23 -10.60
CA ALA A 335 -18.21 18.90 -9.18
C ALA A 335 -17.01 18.03 -8.75
N THR A 336 -16.46 17.24 -9.68
CA THR A 336 -15.33 16.33 -9.44
C THR A 336 -14.01 16.85 -10.01
N TYR A 337 -13.98 18.06 -10.58
CA TYR A 337 -12.80 18.63 -11.20
C TYR A 337 -11.80 19.16 -10.15
N LYS A 338 -10.56 18.65 -10.16
CA LYS A 338 -9.52 18.92 -9.16
C LYS A 338 -9.13 20.39 -9.05
N HIS A 339 -9.07 21.09 -10.18
CA HIS A 339 -8.53 22.47 -10.27
C HIS A 339 -9.61 23.55 -10.18
N GLY A 340 -10.76 23.23 -9.59
CA GLY A 340 -11.78 24.22 -9.31
C GLY A 340 -12.81 23.75 -8.29
N LYS A 341 -13.72 24.67 -7.94
CA LYS A 341 -14.86 24.42 -7.05
C LYS A 341 -16.11 25.05 -7.63
N VAL A 342 -17.23 24.35 -7.55
CA VAL A 342 -18.52 24.90 -7.95
C VAL A 342 -19.05 25.81 -6.84
N VAL A 343 -19.24 27.09 -7.15
CA VAL A 343 -19.82 28.10 -6.27
C VAL A 343 -21.09 28.63 -6.92
N ASN A 344 -22.24 28.46 -6.25
CA ASN A 344 -23.55 28.86 -6.78
C ASN A 344 -23.86 28.30 -8.19
N GLY A 345 -23.44 27.06 -8.45
CA GLY A 345 -23.66 26.40 -9.75
C GLY A 345 -22.68 26.80 -10.86
N VAL A 346 -21.69 27.65 -10.57
CA VAL A 346 -20.67 28.08 -11.53
C VAL A 346 -19.30 27.60 -11.07
N ILE A 347 -18.49 27.07 -11.99
CA ILE A 347 -17.12 26.66 -11.70
C ILE A 347 -16.23 27.88 -11.40
N LYS A 348 -15.42 27.78 -10.33
CA LYS A 348 -14.38 28.73 -9.96
C LYS A 348 -13.04 28.02 -9.85
N PHE A 349 -12.06 28.43 -10.63
CA PHE A 349 -10.75 27.79 -10.73
C PHE A 349 -9.83 28.14 -9.57
N THR A 350 -9.06 27.14 -9.14
CA THR A 350 -8.02 27.25 -8.11
C THR A 350 -6.62 27.10 -8.68
N LYS A 351 -6.50 26.74 -9.97
CA LYS A 351 -5.25 26.65 -10.74
C LYS A 351 -5.52 26.86 -12.24
N TYR A 352 -4.52 27.32 -12.99
CA TYR A 352 -4.59 27.57 -14.44
C TYR A 352 -5.72 28.54 -14.82
N CYS A 353 -5.74 29.68 -14.11
CA CYS A 353 -6.76 30.71 -14.24
C CYS A 353 -6.12 32.00 -14.77
N THR A 354 -6.66 32.51 -15.88
CA THR A 354 -6.22 33.76 -16.52
C THR A 354 -7.23 34.90 -16.39
N ASP A 355 -8.38 34.64 -15.77
CA ASP A 355 -9.50 35.59 -15.64
C ASP A 355 -10.01 35.61 -14.19
N PRO A 356 -9.92 36.74 -13.48
CA PRO A 356 -10.35 36.82 -12.08
C PRO A 356 -11.85 36.52 -11.89
N ASP A 357 -12.70 36.73 -12.91
CA ASP A 357 -14.12 36.40 -12.82
C ASP A 357 -14.37 34.88 -12.78
N TRP A 358 -13.37 34.09 -13.20
CA TRP A 358 -13.41 32.64 -13.15
C TRP A 358 -12.56 32.06 -12.02
N GLY A 359 -11.78 32.87 -11.32
CA GLY A 359 -11.00 32.46 -10.16
C GLY A 359 -11.84 32.31 -8.89
N LEU A 360 -11.53 31.31 -8.07
CA LEU A 360 -12.05 31.25 -6.71
C LEU A 360 -11.50 32.44 -5.91
N ASP A 361 -12.39 33.25 -5.35
CA ASP A 361 -12.04 34.48 -4.63
C ASP A 361 -11.15 35.45 -5.45
N GLY A 362 -11.31 35.46 -6.78
CA GLY A 362 -10.52 36.32 -7.68
C GLY A 362 -9.13 35.76 -8.02
N PHE A 363 -8.87 34.48 -7.76
CA PHE A 363 -7.59 33.83 -8.05
C PHE A 363 -7.19 33.88 -9.54
N VAL A 364 -5.94 34.27 -9.81
CA VAL A 364 -5.31 34.27 -11.15
C VAL A 364 -3.84 33.88 -11.02
N ASP A 365 -3.39 32.88 -11.78
CA ASP A 365 -1.97 32.50 -11.89
C ASP A 365 -1.39 32.74 -13.29
N ASN A 366 -2.24 33.10 -14.27
CA ASN A 366 -1.90 33.31 -15.67
C ASN A 366 -1.17 32.13 -16.33
N LYS A 367 -1.26 30.92 -15.76
CA LYS A 367 -0.61 29.73 -16.32
C LYS A 367 -1.42 29.21 -17.49
N LYS A 368 -0.82 29.26 -18.68
CA LYS A 368 -1.40 28.75 -19.94
C LYS A 368 -0.88 27.37 -20.33
N LYS A 369 -0.07 26.76 -19.47
CA LYS A 369 0.52 25.45 -19.68
C LYS A 369 0.53 24.71 -18.36
N LEU A 370 0.28 23.41 -18.42
CA LEU A 370 0.34 22.53 -17.25
C LEU A 370 1.75 22.56 -16.65
N ASP A 371 1.80 22.65 -15.34
CA ASP A 371 3.01 22.36 -14.58
C ASP A 371 3.30 20.84 -14.69
N PRO A 372 4.57 20.42 -14.57
CA PRO A 372 4.95 19.01 -14.70
C PRO A 372 4.18 18.07 -13.78
N GLU A 373 3.77 18.51 -12.59
CA GLU A 373 2.98 17.70 -11.65
C GLU A 373 1.52 17.48 -12.03
N ASP A 374 0.95 18.30 -12.93
CA ASP A 374 -0.41 18.15 -13.44
C ASP A 374 -0.44 17.69 -14.90
N ASP A 375 0.71 17.63 -15.57
CA ASP A 375 0.86 16.91 -16.82
C ASP A 375 0.96 15.41 -16.52
N VAL A 376 -0.14 14.67 -16.66
CA VAL A 376 -0.16 13.25 -16.31
C VAL A 376 0.79 12.39 -17.14
N ALA A 377 1.14 12.77 -18.37
CA ALA A 377 2.17 12.05 -19.11
C ALA A 377 3.54 12.24 -18.45
N HIS A 378 3.84 13.46 -18.00
CA HIS A 378 5.05 13.72 -17.21
C HIS A 378 5.00 13.05 -15.82
N ALA A 379 3.88 13.16 -15.12
CA ALA A 379 3.72 12.62 -13.77
C ALA A 379 3.74 11.09 -13.74
N LYS A 380 3.21 10.40 -14.77
CA LYS A 380 3.19 8.93 -14.85
C LYS A 380 4.43 8.33 -15.52
N LEU A 381 4.97 8.97 -16.57
CA LEU A 381 6.09 8.40 -17.35
C LEU A 381 7.44 9.06 -17.04
N GLY A 382 7.46 10.16 -16.28
CA GLY A 382 8.66 10.90 -15.95
C GLY A 382 9.25 11.68 -17.12
N ALA A 383 10.25 12.53 -16.83
CA ALA A 383 11.02 13.18 -17.88
C ALA A 383 11.74 12.13 -18.77
N PRO A 384 11.80 12.31 -20.10
CA PRO A 384 11.41 13.51 -20.85
C PRO A 384 9.98 13.48 -21.42
N TRP A 385 9.13 12.55 -20.98
CA TRP A 385 7.75 12.44 -21.45
C TRP A 385 6.87 13.58 -20.92
N ARG A 386 5.91 13.98 -21.76
CA ARG A 386 4.92 15.02 -21.48
C ARG A 386 3.75 14.94 -22.44
N MET A 387 2.67 15.66 -22.16
CA MET A 387 1.64 15.92 -23.15
C MET A 387 2.19 16.77 -24.30
N PRO A 388 1.66 16.59 -25.53
CA PRO A 388 1.99 17.47 -26.65
C PRO A 388 1.51 18.90 -26.35
N THR A 389 2.07 19.88 -27.04
CA THR A 389 1.49 21.23 -27.11
C THR A 389 0.48 21.32 -28.27
N GLY A 390 -0.30 22.40 -28.33
CA GLY A 390 -1.26 22.67 -29.39
C GLY A 390 -0.60 22.77 -30.76
N ASP A 391 0.60 23.37 -30.82
CA ASP A 391 1.38 23.47 -32.05
C ASP A 391 1.85 22.09 -32.53
N GLU A 392 2.29 21.22 -31.61
CA GLU A 392 2.73 19.86 -31.92
C GLU A 392 1.56 18.95 -32.34
N ALA A 393 0.40 19.10 -31.71
CA ALA A 393 -0.83 18.45 -32.12
C ALA A 393 -1.28 18.89 -33.53
N ASN A 394 -1.19 20.18 -33.82
CA ASN A 394 -1.47 20.72 -35.15
C ASN A 394 -0.47 20.23 -36.20
N GLU A 395 0.81 20.16 -35.85
CA GLU A 395 1.84 19.58 -36.72
C GLU A 395 1.49 18.13 -37.08
N LEU A 396 1.16 17.30 -36.09
CA LEU A 396 0.77 15.90 -36.33
C LEU A 396 -0.47 15.82 -37.24
N ALA A 397 -1.50 16.60 -36.95
CA ALA A 397 -2.73 16.62 -37.73
C ALA A 397 -2.49 16.94 -39.21
N GLN A 398 -1.61 17.90 -39.49
CA GLN A 398 -1.29 18.36 -40.85
C GLN A 398 -0.25 17.50 -41.57
N ALA A 399 0.72 16.97 -40.83
CA ALA A 399 1.83 16.17 -41.35
C ALA A 399 1.44 14.74 -41.72
N CYS A 400 0.31 14.24 -41.20
CA CYS A 400 -0.19 12.91 -41.51
C CYS A 400 -1.30 12.92 -42.58
N THR A 401 -1.42 11.81 -43.29
CA THR A 401 -2.63 11.43 -44.03
C THR A 401 -3.39 10.43 -43.16
N TRP A 402 -4.69 10.68 -42.95
CA TRP A 402 -5.51 9.94 -42.00
C TRP A 402 -6.45 8.97 -42.72
N SER A 403 -6.56 7.76 -42.17
CA SER A 403 -7.51 6.73 -42.60
C SER A 403 -8.15 6.06 -41.40
N LYS A 404 -9.33 5.47 -41.61
CA LYS A 404 -9.99 4.60 -40.62
C LYS A 404 -9.67 3.14 -40.93
N GLU A 405 -9.49 2.35 -39.88
CA GLU A 405 -9.32 0.90 -40.00
C GLU A 405 -9.88 0.19 -38.76
N VAL A 406 -10.11 -1.11 -38.89
CA VAL A 406 -10.49 -1.97 -37.76
C VAL A 406 -9.33 -2.92 -37.49
N ILE A 407 -8.71 -2.81 -36.31
CA ILE A 407 -7.61 -3.67 -35.88
C ILE A 407 -8.11 -4.48 -34.69
N ASN A 408 -8.06 -5.81 -34.78
CA ASN A 408 -8.48 -6.70 -33.69
C ASN A 408 -9.90 -6.39 -33.16
N GLY A 409 -10.81 -5.95 -34.04
CA GLY A 409 -12.18 -5.57 -33.70
C GLY A 409 -12.36 -4.14 -33.19
N ASN A 410 -11.26 -3.38 -33.03
CA ASN A 410 -11.29 -2.00 -32.56
C ASN A 410 -11.21 -1.00 -33.73
N VAL A 411 -12.15 -0.05 -33.78
CA VAL A 411 -12.11 1.06 -34.75
C VAL A 411 -11.00 2.04 -34.38
N CYS A 412 -10.10 2.30 -35.32
CA CYS A 412 -8.91 3.13 -35.14
C CYS A 412 -8.72 4.14 -36.27
N PHE A 413 -8.06 5.24 -35.95
CA PHE A 413 -7.53 6.21 -36.92
C PHE A 413 -6.02 6.00 -37.08
N ARG A 414 -5.58 5.73 -38.31
CA ARG A 414 -4.17 5.62 -38.68
C ARG A 414 -3.70 6.91 -39.35
N GLY A 415 -2.70 7.54 -38.78
CA GLY A 415 -2.00 8.69 -39.36
C GLY A 415 -0.69 8.25 -39.99
N LYS A 416 -0.58 8.28 -41.32
CA LYS A 416 0.66 7.99 -42.04
C LYS A 416 1.43 9.28 -42.29
N SER A 417 2.66 9.38 -41.76
CA SER A 417 3.53 10.54 -41.96
C SER A 417 3.85 10.76 -43.43
N LYS A 418 3.69 12.01 -43.89
CA LYS A 418 4.10 12.45 -45.24
C LYS A 418 5.62 12.57 -45.37
N TYR A 419 6.37 12.57 -44.27
CA TYR A 419 7.82 12.75 -44.26
C TYR A 419 8.58 11.44 -44.42
N ASN A 420 8.33 10.46 -43.55
CA ASN A 420 9.07 9.20 -43.54
C ASN A 420 8.20 7.95 -43.80
N GLY A 421 6.90 8.13 -44.02
CA GLY A 421 5.97 7.04 -44.33
C GLY A 421 5.61 6.12 -43.16
N LYS A 422 6.20 6.31 -41.97
CA LYS A 422 5.80 5.60 -40.75
C LYS A 422 4.40 6.03 -40.32
N SER A 423 3.73 5.20 -39.52
CA SER A 423 2.35 5.45 -39.11
C SER A 423 2.19 5.42 -37.61
N ILE A 424 1.24 6.19 -37.11
CA ILE A 424 0.74 6.16 -35.74
C ILE A 424 -0.74 5.78 -35.76
N THR A 425 -1.20 5.07 -34.72
CA THR A 425 -2.58 4.59 -34.62
C THR A 425 -3.20 5.07 -33.31
N PHE A 426 -4.43 5.56 -33.40
CA PHE A 426 -5.26 5.98 -32.28
C PHE A 426 -6.56 5.18 -32.29
N LYS A 427 -6.94 4.56 -31.16
CA LYS A 427 -8.31 4.04 -30.98
C LYS A 427 -9.30 5.20 -31.09
N ALA A 428 -10.40 4.99 -31.81
CA ALA A 428 -11.58 5.86 -31.76
C ALA A 428 -12.27 5.68 -30.39
N SER A 429 -11.70 6.27 -29.35
CA SER A 429 -12.11 6.04 -27.95
C SER A 429 -13.38 6.80 -27.57
N GLY A 430 -13.69 7.91 -28.24
CA GLY A 430 -14.71 8.86 -27.81
C GLY A 430 -14.21 9.74 -26.66
N LYS A 431 -15.13 10.14 -25.79
CA LYS A 431 -14.86 10.90 -24.56
C LYS A 431 -15.88 10.55 -23.48
N VAL A 432 -15.55 10.83 -22.22
CA VAL A 432 -16.46 10.62 -21.09
C VAL A 432 -16.97 11.95 -20.55
N ASN A 433 -18.29 12.05 -20.40
CA ASN A 433 -18.98 13.19 -19.83
C ASN A 433 -19.91 12.69 -18.71
N SER A 434 -19.75 13.21 -17.50
CA SER A 434 -20.30 12.59 -16.29
C SER A 434 -19.88 11.12 -16.20
N SER A 435 -20.81 10.18 -16.33
CA SER A 435 -20.52 8.74 -16.32
C SER A 435 -20.84 8.07 -17.67
N GLN A 436 -20.98 8.85 -18.74
CA GLN A 436 -21.39 8.37 -20.06
C GLN A 436 -20.24 8.47 -21.07
N LEU A 437 -20.01 7.37 -21.78
CA LEU A 437 -19.11 7.32 -22.93
C LEU A 437 -19.85 7.84 -24.17
N GLU A 438 -19.32 8.88 -24.79
CA GLU A 438 -19.86 9.54 -25.97
C GLU A 438 -18.91 9.35 -27.17
N GLY A 439 -19.46 9.08 -28.35
CA GLY A 439 -18.69 9.10 -29.61
C GLY A 439 -17.69 7.97 -29.79
N ASP A 440 -17.83 6.87 -29.02
CA ASP A 440 -17.06 5.64 -29.20
C ASP A 440 -17.20 5.12 -30.63
N ASP A 441 -16.11 4.56 -31.17
CA ASP A 441 -15.95 4.11 -32.55
C ASP A 441 -16.14 5.18 -33.65
N GLY A 442 -16.60 6.40 -33.33
CA GLY A 442 -16.78 7.49 -34.29
C GLY A 442 -15.75 8.62 -34.19
N SER A 443 -15.10 8.76 -33.03
CA SER A 443 -14.15 9.85 -32.78
C SER A 443 -13.14 9.53 -31.67
N THR A 444 -12.09 10.32 -31.54
CA THR A 444 -11.23 10.36 -30.36
C THR A 444 -10.66 11.76 -30.18
N SER A 445 -10.49 12.18 -28.93
CA SER A 445 -9.79 13.41 -28.59
C SER A 445 -8.57 13.09 -27.74
N ILE A 446 -7.53 13.91 -27.86
CA ILE A 446 -6.29 13.81 -27.10
C ILE A 446 -5.99 15.16 -26.44
N TRP A 447 -5.78 15.20 -25.13
CA TRP A 447 -5.39 16.44 -24.45
C TRP A 447 -4.02 16.94 -24.90
N VAL A 448 -3.88 18.28 -24.96
CA VAL A 448 -2.58 18.96 -25.03
C VAL A 448 -2.29 19.71 -23.72
N SER A 449 -1.02 20.01 -23.48
CA SER A 449 -0.51 20.60 -22.24
C SER A 449 -0.82 22.10 -22.09
N ASP A 450 -1.10 22.80 -23.18
CA ASP A 450 -1.33 24.23 -23.23
C ASP A 450 -2.80 24.58 -23.48
N ASN A 451 -3.24 25.61 -22.77
CA ASN A 451 -4.55 26.21 -22.94
C ASN A 451 -4.42 27.57 -23.64
N LEU A 452 -4.64 27.58 -24.95
CA LEU A 452 -4.45 28.75 -25.81
C LEU A 452 -5.70 29.65 -25.98
N LEU A 453 -6.82 29.40 -25.27
CA LEU A 453 -8.07 30.15 -25.47
C LEU A 453 -8.34 31.25 -24.41
N HIS A 454 -9.24 32.17 -24.80
CA HIS A 454 -9.88 33.17 -23.96
C HIS A 454 -10.90 32.64 -22.94
N THR A 455 -11.59 31.50 -23.20
CA THR A 455 -12.62 30.99 -22.28
C THR A 455 -11.98 30.09 -21.22
N PRO A 456 -12.01 30.46 -19.92
CA PRO A 456 -11.23 29.77 -18.90
C PRO A 456 -11.68 28.34 -18.60
N ASP A 457 -12.83 27.88 -19.05
CA ASP A 457 -13.38 26.55 -18.77
C ASP A 457 -13.00 25.46 -19.79
N GLN A 458 -12.34 25.86 -20.87
CA GLN A 458 -11.94 24.95 -21.95
C GLN A 458 -10.42 24.76 -21.98
N ALA A 459 -10.00 23.67 -22.59
CA ALA A 459 -8.62 23.40 -22.99
C ALA A 459 -8.61 22.81 -24.41
N LEU A 460 -7.46 22.94 -25.08
CA LEU A 460 -7.30 22.46 -26.46
C LEU A 460 -7.10 20.93 -26.47
N THR A 461 -7.59 20.28 -27.51
CA THR A 461 -7.37 18.87 -27.81
C THR A 461 -7.02 18.68 -29.28
N LEU A 462 -6.31 17.59 -29.61
CA LEU A 462 -6.32 17.03 -30.96
C LEU A 462 -7.57 16.14 -31.10
N HIS A 463 -8.42 16.40 -32.08
CA HIS A 463 -9.64 15.64 -32.32
C HIS A 463 -9.60 14.97 -33.68
N LEU A 464 -9.80 13.65 -33.69
CA LEU A 464 -9.90 12.83 -34.87
C LEU A 464 -11.32 12.27 -34.98
N PHE A 465 -11.96 12.45 -36.13
CA PHE A 465 -13.35 12.07 -36.30
C PHE A 465 -13.70 11.76 -37.76
N GLU A 466 -14.72 10.95 -37.93
CA GLU A 466 -15.40 10.75 -39.22
C GLU A 466 -16.20 12.01 -39.59
N THR A 467 -16.02 12.54 -40.80
CA THR A 467 -16.87 13.63 -41.28
C THR A 467 -18.23 13.14 -41.77
N THR A 468 -18.37 11.84 -42.01
CA THR A 468 -19.60 11.19 -42.46
C THR A 468 -19.70 9.85 -41.77
N ALA A 469 -20.72 9.70 -40.92
CA ALA A 469 -20.92 8.50 -40.14
C ALA A 469 -20.98 7.24 -41.03
N GLY A 470 -20.14 6.25 -40.73
CA GLY A 470 -20.09 4.99 -41.48
C GLY A 470 -19.30 5.08 -42.78
N SER A 471 -18.54 6.16 -43.01
CA SER A 471 -17.61 6.27 -44.13
C SER A 471 -16.20 5.85 -43.72
N ASP A 472 -15.59 4.95 -44.49
CA ASP A 472 -14.22 4.47 -44.25
C ASP A 472 -13.13 5.43 -44.75
N VAL A 473 -13.52 6.51 -45.46
CA VAL A 473 -12.58 7.31 -46.29
C VAL A 473 -12.45 8.76 -45.83
N VAL A 474 -13.40 9.30 -45.06
CA VAL A 474 -13.40 10.74 -44.73
C VAL A 474 -13.15 11.00 -43.25
N ILE A 475 -11.86 11.02 -42.89
CA ILE A 475 -11.36 11.32 -41.54
C ILE A 475 -10.71 12.70 -41.51
N LYS A 476 -11.02 13.49 -40.48
CA LYS A 476 -10.33 14.76 -40.20
C LYS A 476 -9.62 14.68 -38.86
N ALA A 477 -8.44 15.27 -38.81
CA ALA A 477 -7.73 15.60 -37.58
C ALA A 477 -7.56 17.11 -37.51
N ASN A 478 -7.96 17.73 -36.41
CA ASN A 478 -7.74 19.16 -36.14
C ASN A 478 -7.67 19.40 -34.63
N THR A 479 -7.21 20.59 -34.23
CA THR A 479 -7.32 20.98 -32.83
C THR A 479 -8.70 21.59 -32.55
N THR A 480 -9.34 21.21 -31.45
CA THR A 480 -10.63 21.73 -31.00
C THR A 480 -10.61 22.00 -29.50
N TYR A 481 -11.60 22.72 -28.98
CA TYR A 481 -11.72 23.02 -27.56
C TYR A 481 -12.72 22.10 -26.89
N GLN A 482 -12.37 21.62 -25.71
CA GLN A 482 -13.20 20.76 -24.87
C GLN A 482 -13.22 21.30 -23.45
N GLN A 483 -14.34 21.07 -22.75
CA GLN A 483 -14.49 21.43 -21.36
C GLN A 483 -13.46 20.66 -20.51
N ARG A 484 -12.74 21.37 -19.62
CA ARG A 484 -11.59 20.80 -18.88
C ARG A 484 -11.94 19.59 -18.01
N TYR A 485 -13.19 19.46 -17.59
CA TYR A 485 -13.64 18.35 -16.75
C TYR A 485 -13.86 17.04 -17.52
N LEU A 486 -13.96 17.08 -18.86
CA LEU A 486 -14.27 15.90 -19.66
C LEU A 486 -13.16 14.85 -19.55
N GLY A 487 -13.56 13.58 -19.49
CA GLY A 487 -12.63 12.47 -19.58
C GLY A 487 -12.17 12.27 -21.02
N ILE A 488 -10.90 12.58 -21.29
CA ILE A 488 -10.30 12.47 -22.63
C ILE A 488 -8.95 11.75 -22.52
N SER A 489 -8.59 11.01 -23.56
CA SER A 489 -7.35 10.24 -23.63
C SER A 489 -6.12 11.13 -23.81
N ILE A 490 -4.94 10.56 -23.58
CA ILE A 490 -3.66 11.27 -23.65
C ILE A 490 -2.66 10.44 -24.42
N ARG A 491 -2.00 11.07 -25.40
CA ARG A 491 -0.90 10.49 -26.17
C ARG A 491 0.40 11.21 -25.84
N PRO A 492 1.29 10.61 -25.03
CA PRO A 492 2.55 11.23 -24.65
C PRO A 492 3.49 11.51 -25.83
N VAL A 493 4.35 12.52 -25.67
CA VAL A 493 5.44 12.83 -26.60
C VAL A 493 6.76 13.04 -25.84
N ARG A 494 7.88 12.89 -26.55
CA ARG A 494 9.23 13.18 -26.06
C ARG A 494 10.14 13.76 -27.16
N PRO A 495 11.19 14.52 -26.80
CA PRO A 495 12.22 14.99 -27.73
C PRO A 495 12.98 13.87 -28.46
#